data_AF-A0A1G9VGT9-F1
#
_entry.id   AF-A0A1G9VGT9-F1
#
_cell.length_a   1.000
_cell.length_b   1.000
_cell.length_c   1.000
_cell.angle_alpha   90.00
_cell.angle_beta   90.00
_cell.angle_gamma   90.00
#
_symmetry.space_group_name_H-M   'P 1'
#
loop_
_entity.id
_entity.type
_entity.pdbx_description
1 polymer ?
#
loop_
_entity_poly.entity_id
_entity_poly.type
_entity_poly.pdbx_seq_one_letter_code
_entity_poly.pdbx_strand_id
1 'polypeptide(L)'
;MTGVSSVDAILALQSVGDFNEARKQATGRAMELLDVLDELKLALLEGGLPKAKLVALMSLLQTRRDDTNDAGLEAALDEVEIRAAVELAKFG
;
A
#
# COMPACT_ATOMS: atom_id res chain seq x y z
N MET A 1 27.81 -22.05 29.94
CA MET A 1 27.61 -21.47 28.59
C MET A 1 26.12 -21.44 28.20
N THR A 2 25.22 -21.02 29.10
CA THR A 2 23.76 -21.12 28.92
C THR A 2 23.06 -19.78 28.62
N GLY A 3 23.79 -18.65 28.69
CA GLY A 3 23.21 -17.31 28.47
C GLY A 3 23.12 -16.86 27.01
N VAL A 4 23.92 -17.42 26.10
CA VAL A 4 23.90 -17.05 24.68
C VAL A 4 22.62 -17.59 24.01
N SER A 5 22.28 -18.85 24.26
CA SER A 5 21.08 -19.49 23.70
C SER A 5 19.75 -18.86 24.16
N SER A 6 19.70 -18.26 25.36
CA SER A 6 18.48 -17.57 25.83
C SER A 6 18.28 -16.20 25.19
N VAL A 7 19.37 -15.49 24.86
CA VAL A 7 19.31 -14.20 24.18
C VAL A 7 18.93 -14.39 22.72
N ASP A 8 19.50 -15.41 22.05
CA ASP A 8 19.13 -15.77 20.67
C ASP A 8 17.64 -16.11 20.55
N ALA A 9 17.07 -16.80 21.54
CA ALA A 9 15.64 -17.12 21.57
C ALA A 9 14.75 -15.87 21.73
N ILE A 10 15.17 -14.88 22.52
CA ILE A 10 14.44 -13.60 22.68
C ILE A 10 14.53 -12.75 21.42
N LEU A 11 15.71 -12.68 20.79
CA LEU A 11 15.90 -11.94 19.54
C LEU A 11 15.10 -12.55 18.40
N ALA A 12 15.05 -13.89 18.31
CA ALA A 12 14.21 -14.60 17.36
C ALA A 12 12.72 -14.29 17.56
N LEU A 13 12.24 -14.25 18.81
CA LEU A 13 10.86 -13.91 19.12
C LEU A 13 10.51 -12.46 18.73
N GLN A 14 11.42 -11.52 18.97
CA GLN A 14 11.25 -10.11 18.59
C GLN A 14 11.20 -9.95 17.07
N SER A 15 12.11 -10.61 16.35
CA SER A 15 12.11 -10.56 14.89
C SER A 15 10.78 -11.00 14.30
N VAL A 16 10.19 -12.11 14.79
CA VAL A 16 8.87 -12.60 14.36
C VAL A 16 7.75 -11.61 14.69
N GLY A 17 7.84 -10.92 15.83
CA GLY A 17 6.91 -9.85 16.21
C GLY A 17 6.92 -8.70 15.21
N ASP A 18 8.12 -8.21 14.84
CA ASP A 18 8.30 -7.10 13.91
C ASP A 18 7.82 -7.47 12.49
N PHE A 19 8.09 -8.70 12.04
CA PHE A 19 7.57 -9.19 10.75
C PHE A 19 6.04 -9.24 10.71
N ASN A 20 5.40 -9.67 11.79
CA ASN A 20 3.93 -9.73 11.86
C ASN A 20 3.30 -8.34 11.83
N GLU A 21 3.87 -7.37 12.55
CA GLU A 21 3.39 -6.00 12.57
C GLU A 21 3.59 -5.32 11.21
N ALA A 22 4.76 -5.51 10.57
CA ALA A 22 5.00 -5.02 9.21
C ALA A 22 4.00 -5.61 8.20
N ARG A 23 3.76 -6.92 8.26
CA ARG A 23 2.76 -7.58 7.41
C ARG A 23 1.35 -7.05 7.65
N LYS A 24 0.96 -6.82 8.90
CA LYS A 24 -0.35 -6.28 9.27
C LYS A 24 -0.51 -4.86 8.70
N GLN A 25 0.50 -4.01 8.82
CA GLN A 25 0.49 -2.66 8.26
C GLN A 25 0.40 -2.69 6.73
N ALA A 26 1.21 -3.50 6.06
CA ALA A 26 1.16 -3.67 4.61
C ALA A 26 -0.23 -4.15 4.13
N THR A 27 -0.84 -5.09 4.85
CA THR A 27 -2.18 -5.61 4.54
C THR A 27 -3.25 -4.54 4.73
N GLY A 28 -3.16 -3.75 5.81
CA GLY A 28 -4.07 -2.62 6.06
C GLY A 28 -4.02 -1.58 4.94
N ARG A 29 -2.80 -1.20 4.51
CA ARG A 29 -2.61 -0.27 3.38
C ARG A 29 -3.18 -0.82 2.07
N ALA A 30 -2.98 -2.11 1.80
CA ALA A 30 -3.51 -2.74 0.60
C ALA A 30 -5.05 -2.70 0.57
N MET A 31 -5.70 -2.95 1.70
CA MET A 31 -7.16 -2.84 1.82
C MET A 31 -7.63 -1.40 1.61
N GLU A 32 -6.96 -0.41 2.21
CA GLU A 32 -7.30 1.00 2.02
C GLU A 32 -7.16 1.44 0.55
N LEU A 33 -6.12 0.98 -0.14
CA LEU A 33 -5.93 1.24 -1.57
C LEU A 33 -7.07 0.66 -2.41
N LEU A 34 -7.47 -0.59 -2.13
CA LEU A 34 -8.58 -1.25 -2.80
C LEU A 34 -9.91 -0.53 -2.56
N ASP A 35 -10.17 -0.08 -1.33
CA ASP A 35 -11.38 0.67 -0.99
C ASP A 35 -11.47 1.98 -1.80
N VAL A 36 -10.38 2.74 -1.90
CA VAL A 36 -10.33 3.97 -2.70
C VAL A 36 -10.54 3.70 -4.19
N LEU A 37 -9.96 2.61 -4.71
CA LEU A 37 -10.18 2.20 -6.11
C LEU A 37 -11.63 1.80 -6.38
N ASP A 38 -12.30 1.15 -5.44
CA ASP A 38 -13.71 0.78 -5.54
C ASP A 38 -14.63 2.00 -5.52
N GLU A 39 -14.37 2.97 -4.65
CA GLU A 39 -15.10 4.24 -4.64
C GLU A 39 -14.91 5.03 -5.95
N LEU A 40 -13.68 5.05 -6.49
CA LEU A 40 -13.40 5.67 -7.78
C LEU A 40 -14.13 4.95 -8.92
N LYS A 41 -14.17 3.61 -8.90
CA LYS A 41 -14.91 2.80 -9.87
C LYS A 41 -16.40 3.14 -9.84
N LEU A 42 -17.00 3.25 -8.65
CA LEU A 42 -18.40 3.63 -8.51
C LEU A 42 -18.66 5.05 -9.06
N ALA A 43 -17.83 6.03 -8.68
CA ALA A 43 -17.99 7.39 -9.18
C ALA A 43 -17.86 7.47 -10.70
N LEU A 44 -16.93 6.72 -11.30
CA LEU A 44 -16.77 6.65 -12.75
C LEU A 44 -18.01 6.07 -13.45
N LEU A 45 -18.65 5.05 -12.85
CA LEU A 45 -19.91 4.51 -13.36
C LEU A 45 -21.06 5.52 -13.27
N GLU A 46 -21.01 6.42 -12.29
CA GLU A 46 -21.94 7.55 -12.15
C GLU A 46 -21.58 8.75 -13.05
N GLY A 47 -20.49 8.65 -13.82
CA GLY A 47 -20.02 9.70 -14.75
C GLY A 47 -19.19 10.80 -14.09
N GLY A 48 -18.72 10.58 -12.85
CA GLY A 48 -17.93 11.53 -12.09
C GLY A 48 -16.52 11.03 -11.78
N LEU A 49 -15.60 11.96 -11.55
CA LEU A 49 -14.27 11.65 -11.05
C LEU A 49 -13.92 12.58 -9.88
N PRO A 50 -14.09 12.16 -8.62
CA PRO A 50 -13.87 13.02 -7.47
C PRO A 50 -12.38 13.34 -7.29
N LYS A 51 -11.97 14.59 -7.52
CA LYS A 51 -10.58 15.06 -7.32
C LYS A 51 -10.02 14.65 -5.95
N ALA A 52 -10.82 14.77 -4.89
CA ALA A 52 -10.40 14.39 -3.54
C ALA A 52 -10.02 12.91 -3.41
N LYS A 53 -10.72 12.01 -4.09
CA LYS A 53 -10.43 10.56 -4.09
C LYS A 53 -9.18 10.23 -4.91
N LEU A 54 -8.96 10.93 -6.03
CA LEU A 54 -7.70 10.83 -6.78
C LEU A 54 -6.49 11.30 -5.96
N VAL A 55 -6.63 12.38 -5.18
CA VAL A 55 -5.57 12.84 -4.28
C VAL A 55 -5.28 11.81 -3.18
N ALA A 56 -6.32 11.21 -2.60
CA ALA A 56 -6.16 10.14 -1.61
C ALA A 56 -5.44 8.92 -2.21
N LEU A 57 -5.82 8.50 -3.42
CA LEU A 57 -5.18 7.42 -4.16
C LEU A 57 -3.67 7.70 -4.36
N MET A 58 -3.31 8.90 -4.82
CA MET A 58 -1.90 9.29 -4.98
C MET A 58 -1.13 9.24 -3.66
N SER A 59 -1.72 9.71 -2.57
CA SER A 59 -1.08 9.67 -1.25
C SER A 59 -0.80 8.24 -0.79
N LEU A 60 -1.70 7.29 -1.07
CA LEU A 60 -1.53 5.88 -0.74
C LEU A 60 -0.43 5.24 -1.60
N LEU A 61 -0.41 5.53 -2.91
CA LEU A 61 0.61 5.01 -3.84
C LEU A 61 2.02 5.52 -3.55
N GLN A 62 2.14 6.75 -3.07
CA GLN A 62 3.42 7.39 -2.69
C GLN A 62 3.91 6.96 -1.31
N THR A 63 3.04 6.39 -0.47
CA THR A 63 3.45 5.85 0.82
C THR A 63 4.32 4.62 0.56
N ARG A 64 5.53 4.58 1.15
CA ARG A 64 6.58 3.58 0.89
C ARG A 64 5.98 2.20 0.54
N ARG A 65 6.16 1.81 -0.71
CA ARG A 65 5.99 0.43 -1.14
C ARG A 65 7.11 -0.36 -0.46
N ASP A 66 6.76 -1.16 0.53
CA ASP A 66 7.67 -2.22 0.96
C ASP A 66 7.90 -3.07 -0.29
N ASP A 67 9.15 -3.34 -0.68
CA ASP A 67 9.48 -4.12 -1.88
C ASP A 67 8.62 -5.39 -1.88
N THR A 68 7.55 -5.40 -2.67
CA THR A 68 6.59 -6.51 -2.70
C THR A 68 7.23 -7.74 -3.32
N ASN A 69 8.41 -7.55 -3.95
CA ASN A 69 9.19 -8.53 -4.69
C ASN A 69 8.35 -9.24 -5.78
N ASP A 70 7.27 -8.59 -6.20
CA ASP A 70 6.32 -9.04 -7.22
C ASP A 70 6.29 -7.99 -8.33
N ALA A 71 6.99 -8.28 -9.43
CA ALA A 71 7.09 -7.38 -10.56
C ALA A 71 5.73 -7.09 -11.24
N GLY A 72 4.77 -8.02 -11.14
CA GLY A 72 3.44 -7.82 -11.70
C GLY A 72 2.61 -6.83 -10.89
N LEU A 73 2.72 -6.91 -9.56
CA LEU A 73 2.09 -5.96 -8.66
C LEU A 73 2.68 -4.56 -8.84
N GLU A 74 4.01 -4.43 -8.88
CA GLU A 74 4.64 -3.12 -9.09
C GLU A 74 4.22 -2.49 -10.42
N ALA A 75 4.19 -3.27 -11.51
CA ALA A 75 3.74 -2.77 -12.81
C ALA A 75 2.27 -2.30 -12.79
N ALA A 76 1.39 -3.01 -12.08
CA ALA A 76 0.00 -2.62 -11.93
C ALA A 76 -0.15 -1.33 -11.12
N LEU A 77 0.59 -1.19 -10.02
CA LEU A 77 0.59 0.02 -9.19
C LEU A 77 1.14 1.23 -9.97
N ASP A 78 2.18 1.04 -10.78
CA ASP A 78 2.73 2.09 -11.66
C ASP A 78 1.73 2.55 -12.71
N GLU A 79 0.98 1.63 -13.33
CA GLU A 79 -0.08 2.00 -14.27
C GLU A 79 -1.17 2.84 -13.58
N VAL A 80 -1.59 2.43 -12.37
CA VAL A 80 -2.58 3.16 -11.57
C VAL A 80 -2.06 4.56 -11.24
N GLU A 81 -0.81 4.68 -10.80
CA GLU A 81 -0.19 5.96 -10.45
C GLU A 81 -0.10 6.91 -11.65
N ILE A 82 0.35 6.42 -12.81
CA ILE A 82 0.43 7.20 -14.04
C ILE A 82 -0.96 7.70 -14.44
N ARG A 83 -1.98 6.83 -14.43
CA ARG A 83 -3.34 7.22 -14.79
C ARG A 83 -3.91 8.24 -13.81
N ALA A 84 -3.74 8.03 -12.50
CA ALA A 84 -4.21 8.97 -11.48
C ALA A 84 -3.53 10.35 -11.60
N ALA A 85 -2.24 10.40 -11.91
CA ALA A 85 -1.51 11.64 -12.14
C ALA A 85 -2.05 12.39 -13.36
N VAL A 86 -2.30 11.69 -14.47
CA VAL A 86 -2.90 12.28 -15.68
C VAL A 86 -4.30 12.82 -15.39
N GLU A 87 -5.13 12.05 -14.69
CA GLU A 87 -6.48 12.50 -14.34
C GLU A 87 -6.45 13.73 -13.41
N LEU A 88 -5.55 13.76 -12.42
CA LEU A 88 -5.37 14.94 -11.55
C LEU A 88 -4.95 16.17 -12.33
N ALA A 89 -4.08 16.02 -13.32
CA ALA A 89 -3.62 17.13 -14.17
C ALA A 89 -4.76 17.79 -14.96
N LYS A 90 -5.85 17.06 -15.26
CA LYS A 90 -7.04 17.63 -15.93
C LYS A 90 -7.83 18.61 -15.04
N PHE A 91 -7.60 18.60 -13.73
CA PHE A 91 -8.24 19.52 -12.77
C PHE A 91 -7.38 20.78 -12.50
N GLY A 92 -6.31 21.00 -13.28
CA GLY A 92 -5.44 22.16 -13.25
C GLY A 92 -5.56 23.00 -14.51
#